data_AF-A0A093QYF2-F1
#
_entry.id   AF-A0A093QYF2-F1
#
_cell.length_a   1.000
_cell.length_b   1.000
_cell.length_c   1.000
_cell.angle_alpha   90.00
_cell.angle_beta   90.00
_cell.angle_gamma   90.00
#
_symmetry.space_group_name_H-M   'P 1'
#
loop_
_entity.id
_entity.type
_entity.pdbx_description
1 polymer ?
#
loop_
_entity_poly.entity_id
_entity_poly.type
_entity_poly.pdbx_seq_one_letter_code
_entity_poly.pdbx_strand_id
1 'polypeptide(L)'
;LMAGVIIEEVENETRLETRGILEEDVIGVVFKDDFSYRLRFRSYSVISPNDDFEHIDTCANFSSSNCKVPLYWYAGFLSVQSSIDAAVIETKTNHSVWEEMKSISGVRLTSPLIKPVYKLDYIWFIIYIILCFSPYMYFLTVKVMREKKKLKVLMRAMGLQDIAFWLSWSLLYSVYVAVTASLLTLITI
;
A
#
# COMPACT_ATOMS: atom_id res chain seq x y z
N LEU A 1 34.37 4.75 18.62
CA LEU A 1 34.23 5.78 17.57
C LEU A 1 33.90 5.08 16.26
N MET A 2 32.76 5.39 15.64
CA MET A 2 32.44 4.90 14.30
C MET A 2 33.45 5.50 13.32
N ALA A 3 34.35 4.69 12.78
CA ALA A 3 35.30 5.16 11.77
C ALA A 3 34.52 5.51 10.48
N GLY A 4 34.62 6.77 10.04
CA GLY A 4 34.00 7.24 8.79
C GLY A 4 32.72 8.06 8.92
N VAL A 5 32.24 8.34 10.13
CA VAL A 5 31.08 9.22 10.35
C VAL A 5 31.53 10.56 10.90
N ILE A 6 31.08 11.65 10.28
CA ILE A 6 31.32 13.02 10.74
C ILE A 6 30.04 13.50 11.43
N ILE A 7 30.15 13.94 12.67
CA ILE A 7 29.04 14.47 13.45
C ILE A 7 29.13 16.00 13.40
N GLU A 8 28.07 16.64 12.91
CA GLU A 8 27.96 18.11 12.85
C GLU A 8 26.65 18.52 13.54
N GLU A 9 26.73 19.48 14.45
CA GLU A 9 25.55 20.10 15.04
C GLU A 9 24.95 21.12 14.06
N VAL A 10 23.63 21.08 13.90
CA VAL A 10 22.90 21.97 12.98
C VAL A 10 21.99 22.88 13.79
N GLU A 11 22.06 24.20 13.53
CA GLU A 11 21.35 25.23 14.30
C GLU A 11 19.81 25.11 14.29
N ASN A 12 19.22 24.59 13.20
CA ASN A 12 17.76 24.53 13.05
C ASN A 12 17.29 23.36 12.17
N GLU A 13 16.09 22.86 12.43
CA GLU A 13 15.48 21.71 11.73
C GLU A 13 15.24 22.01 10.24
N THR A 14 14.93 23.25 9.87
CA THR A 14 14.74 23.66 8.46
C THR A 14 16.02 23.57 7.64
N ARG A 15 17.16 23.89 8.24
CA ARG A 15 18.48 23.77 7.62
C ARG A 15 18.87 22.30 7.48
N LEU A 16 18.52 21.48 8.48
CA LEU A 16 18.69 20.03 8.42
C LEU A 16 17.85 19.39 7.31
N GLU A 17 16.60 19.82 7.14
CA GLU A 17 15.73 19.39 6.04
C GLU A 17 16.31 19.71 4.67
N THR A 18 16.77 20.96 4.51
CA THR A 18 17.36 21.41 3.24
C THR A 18 18.60 20.59 2.90
N ARG A 19 19.49 20.35 3.88
CA ARG A 19 20.67 19.49 3.68
C ARG A 19 20.31 18.05 3.38
N GLY A 20 19.36 17.45 4.11
CA GLY A 20 18.94 16.06 3.88
C GLY A 20 18.26 15.81 2.52
N ILE A 21 17.79 16.87 1.86
CA ILE A 21 17.27 16.80 0.47
C ILE A 21 18.41 16.93 -0.55
N LEU A 22 19.37 17.82 -0.30
CA LEU A 22 20.45 18.17 -1.24
C LEU A 22 21.64 17.21 -1.18
N GLU A 23 21.99 16.71 0.00
CA GLU A 23 23.16 15.89 0.27
C GLU A 23 22.72 14.43 0.46
N GLU A 24 23.35 13.50 -0.26
CA GLU A 24 22.91 12.09 -0.28
C GLU A 24 23.36 11.30 0.95
N ASP A 25 24.46 11.72 1.57
CA ASP A 25 25.14 10.99 2.66
C ASP A 25 24.82 11.55 4.06
N VAL A 26 23.88 12.50 4.16
CA VAL A 26 23.50 13.14 5.43
C VAL A 26 22.29 12.46 6.03
N ILE A 27 22.45 11.99 7.27
CA ILE A 27 21.36 11.45 8.09
C ILE A 27 21.04 12.47 9.16
N GLY A 28 19.80 12.98 9.16
CA GLY A 28 19.35 13.93 10.16
C GLY A 28 18.85 13.24 11.42
N VAL A 29 19.26 13.74 12.58
CA VAL A 29 18.75 13.29 13.89
C VAL A 29 18.18 14.50 14.62
N VAL A 30 16.88 14.45 14.94
CA VAL A 30 16.20 15.52 15.68
C VAL A 30 15.75 14.97 17.03
N PHE A 31 16.45 15.36 18.08
CA PHE A 31 16.05 15.04 19.45
C PHE A 31 14.87 15.93 19.87
N LYS A 32 13.85 15.31 20.45
CA LYS A 32 12.66 15.99 20.98
C LYS A 32 12.71 16.04 22.50
N ASP A 33 13.03 14.90 23.10
CA ASP A 33 13.22 14.72 24.53
C ASP A 33 14.47 13.87 24.77
N ASP A 34 14.84 13.73 26.03
CA ASP A 34 15.95 12.89 26.50
C ASP A 34 15.91 11.42 26.05
N PHE A 35 14.72 10.93 25.66
CA PHE A 35 14.49 9.54 25.23
C PHE A 35 13.83 9.45 23.85
N SER A 36 13.54 10.58 23.20
CA SER A 36 12.76 10.60 21.98
C SER A 36 13.48 11.39 20.89
N TYR A 37 13.67 10.76 19.73
CA TYR A 37 14.30 11.37 18.57
C TYR A 37 13.60 10.95 17.28
N ARG A 38 13.85 11.71 16.22
CA ARG A 38 13.39 11.42 14.86
C ARG A 38 14.58 11.32 13.94
N LEU A 39 14.65 10.21 13.21
CA LEU A 39 15.59 10.04 12.13
C LEU A 39 14.98 10.55 10.82
N ARG A 40 15.76 11.32 10.08
CA ARG A 40 15.41 11.88 8.78
C ARG A 40 16.39 11.31 7.76
N PHE A 41 15.88 10.41 6.94
CA PHE A 41 16.57 9.83 5.80
C PHE A 41 16.04 10.45 4.51
N ARG A 42 16.86 10.42 3.47
CA ARG A 42 16.41 10.81 2.13
C ARG A 42 15.32 9.86 1.65
N SER A 43 14.34 10.39 0.91
CA SER A 43 13.11 9.66 0.53
C SER A 43 13.31 8.35 -0.25
N TYR A 44 14.52 8.09 -0.76
CA TYR A 44 14.85 6.87 -1.52
C TYR A 44 15.88 5.97 -0.83
N SER A 45 16.55 6.44 0.24
CA SER A 45 17.56 5.65 0.94
C SER A 45 16.92 4.64 1.89
N VAL A 46 15.77 5.00 2.47
CA VAL A 46 15.00 4.15 3.38
C VAL A 46 13.52 4.25 3.01
N ILE A 47 12.83 3.12 3.12
CA ILE A 47 11.39 2.99 2.86
C ILE A 47 10.63 3.79 3.90
N SER A 48 9.48 4.33 3.50
CA SER A 48 8.54 4.90 4.45
C SER A 48 7.92 3.78 5.30
N PRO A 49 7.92 3.89 6.63
CA PRO A 49 7.28 2.89 7.50
C PRO A 49 5.75 2.86 7.35
N ASN A 50 5.18 3.71 6.49
CA ASN A 50 3.76 3.72 6.24
C ASN A 50 3.35 2.63 5.23
N ASP A 51 2.66 1.62 5.76
CA ASP A 51 2.07 0.51 5.00
C ASP A 51 1.07 0.97 3.93
N ASP A 52 0.54 2.20 3.97
CA ASP A 52 -0.31 2.73 2.90
C ASP A 52 0.48 3.00 1.61
N PHE A 53 1.71 3.48 1.74
CA PHE A 53 2.54 3.93 0.61
C PHE A 53 3.47 2.84 0.10
N GLU A 54 4.03 2.00 0.98
CA GLU A 54 5.02 0.99 0.59
C GLU A 54 4.68 -0.40 1.14
N HIS A 55 5.16 -1.42 0.44
CA HIS A 55 4.88 -2.82 0.76
C HIS A 55 6.03 -3.39 1.59
N ILE A 56 5.96 -3.20 2.91
CA ILE A 56 7.02 -3.61 3.83
C ILE A 56 6.97 -5.13 4.12
N ASP A 57 5.87 -5.81 3.80
CA ASP A 57 5.64 -7.20 4.28
C ASP A 57 5.33 -8.23 3.18
N THR A 58 5.34 -7.87 1.89
CA THR A 58 4.98 -8.80 0.79
C THR A 58 6.19 -9.28 -0.02
N CYS A 59 7.35 -9.41 0.62
CA CYS A 59 8.55 -9.88 -0.03
C CYS A 59 8.86 -11.34 0.33
N ALA A 60 8.77 -12.25 -0.65
CA ALA A 60 9.17 -13.64 -0.45
C ALA A 60 10.70 -13.83 -0.51
N ASN A 61 11.38 -13.13 -1.42
CA ASN A 61 12.83 -13.24 -1.64
C ASN A 61 13.55 -11.92 -1.33
N PHE A 62 14.26 -11.88 -0.21
CA PHE A 62 14.96 -10.69 0.30
C PHE A 62 16.28 -10.39 -0.44
N SER A 63 16.77 -11.33 -1.24
CA SER A 63 17.89 -11.10 -2.16
C SER A 63 17.44 -10.43 -3.47
N SER A 64 16.12 -10.41 -3.74
CA SER A 64 15.62 -9.74 -4.94
C SER A 64 15.69 -8.23 -4.79
N SER A 65 16.07 -7.54 -5.87
CA SER A 65 16.09 -6.07 -5.95
C SER A 65 14.71 -5.43 -5.73
N ASN A 66 13.64 -6.20 -5.93
CA ASN A 66 12.26 -5.75 -5.71
C ASN A 66 11.89 -5.74 -4.21
N CYS A 67 12.67 -6.42 -3.38
CA CYS A 67 12.46 -6.46 -1.95
C CYS A 67 13.09 -5.24 -1.30
N LYS A 68 12.24 -4.30 -0.91
CA LYS A 68 12.74 -3.10 -0.26
C LYS A 68 13.04 -3.37 1.22
N VAL A 69 12.29 -4.21 1.94
CA VAL A 69 12.42 -4.45 3.40
C VAL A 69 13.87 -4.53 3.96
N PRO A 70 14.82 -5.28 3.35
CA PRO A 70 16.20 -5.32 3.82
C PRO A 70 16.93 -3.97 3.80
N LEU A 71 16.41 -2.94 3.10
CA LEU A 71 16.99 -1.60 3.05
C LEU A 71 17.11 -0.97 4.44
N TYR A 72 16.22 -1.25 5.40
CA TYR A 72 16.43 -0.78 6.78
C TYR A 72 17.72 -1.32 7.42
N TRP A 73 18.16 -2.51 6.99
CA TRP A 73 19.40 -3.12 7.44
C TRP A 73 20.59 -2.63 6.62
N TYR A 74 20.51 -2.68 5.28
CA TYR A 74 21.63 -2.35 4.40
C TYR A 74 21.88 -0.84 4.22
N ALA A 75 20.85 0.00 4.34
CA ALA A 75 20.99 1.45 4.26
C ALA A 75 21.43 2.08 5.60
N GLY A 76 21.76 1.26 6.61
CA GLY A 76 22.32 1.74 7.88
C GLY A 76 21.31 2.35 8.85
N PHE A 77 20.01 2.36 8.53
CA PHE A 77 18.95 2.85 9.45
C PHE A 77 19.05 2.18 10.82
N LEU A 78 19.07 0.84 10.83
CA LEU A 78 19.11 0.09 12.08
C LEU A 78 20.44 0.31 12.82
N SER A 79 21.55 0.42 12.10
CA SER A 79 22.87 0.67 12.72
C SER A 79 22.92 2.03 13.43
N VAL A 80 22.38 3.08 12.79
CA VAL A 80 22.28 4.42 13.39
C VAL A 80 21.33 4.39 14.58
N GLN A 81 20.16 3.77 14.43
CA GLN A 81 19.16 3.65 15.49
C GLN A 81 19.73 2.96 16.73
N SER A 82 20.31 1.77 16.57
CA SER A 82 20.92 1.03 17.68
C SER A 82 22.04 1.81 18.34
N SER A 83 22.81 2.58 17.60
CA SER A 83 23.94 3.33 18.18
C SER A 83 23.49 4.56 18.98
N ILE A 84 22.44 5.24 18.52
CA ILE A 84 21.82 6.33 19.27
C ILE A 84 21.16 5.76 20.54
N ASP A 85 20.41 4.67 20.41
CA ASP A 85 19.75 4.02 21.54
C ASP A 85 20.79 3.55 22.59
N ALA A 86 21.93 3.00 22.15
CA ALA A 86 23.03 2.63 23.03
C ALA A 86 23.52 3.83 23.85
N ALA A 87 23.78 4.95 23.17
CA ALA A 87 24.30 6.17 23.78
C ALA A 87 23.28 6.81 24.74
N VAL A 88 21.99 6.80 24.38
CA VAL A 88 20.91 7.30 25.25
C VAL A 88 20.81 6.44 26.52
N ILE A 89 20.82 5.11 26.38
CA ILE A 89 20.77 4.18 27.52
C ILE A 89 22.00 4.38 28.41
N GLU A 90 23.20 4.45 27.83
CA GLU A 90 24.44 4.66 28.57
C GLU A 90 24.42 5.99 29.34
N THR A 91 23.96 7.07 28.70
CA THR A 91 23.86 8.40 29.33
C THR A 91 22.88 8.41 30.52
N LYS A 92 21.79 7.63 30.45
CA LYS A 92 20.73 7.65 31.46
C LYS A 92 20.93 6.64 32.58
N THR A 93 21.52 5.49 32.28
CA THR A 93 21.72 4.39 33.23
C THR A 93 23.15 4.33 33.78
N ASN A 94 24.07 5.11 33.21
CA ASN A 94 25.50 5.04 33.49
C ASN A 94 26.08 3.62 33.29
N HIS A 95 25.45 2.84 32.41
CA HIS A 95 25.80 1.47 32.07
C HIS A 95 25.85 1.35 30.55
N SER A 96 27.01 1.00 30.01
CA SER A 96 27.18 0.82 28.56
C SER A 96 26.49 -0.47 28.12
N VAL A 97 25.69 -0.38 27.05
CA VAL A 97 25.00 -1.52 26.43
C VAL A 97 25.48 -1.79 24.99
N TRP A 98 26.66 -1.27 24.65
CA TRP A 98 27.18 -1.29 23.29
C TRP A 98 27.45 -2.73 22.78
N GLU A 99 28.02 -3.59 23.63
CA GLU A 99 28.33 -4.97 23.25
C GLU A 99 27.05 -5.80 23.07
N GLU A 100 26.06 -5.58 23.93
CA GLU A 100 24.73 -6.19 23.80
C GLU A 100 24.06 -5.75 22.51
N MET A 101 24.07 -4.45 22.20
CA MET A 101 23.46 -3.93 20.97
C MET A 101 24.16 -4.40 19.70
N LYS A 102 25.49 -4.53 19.73
CA LYS A 102 26.26 -5.08 18.60
C LYS A 102 25.94 -6.56 18.36
N SER A 103 25.55 -7.29 19.40
CA SER A 103 25.16 -8.70 19.31
C SER A 103 23.73 -8.92 18.81
N ILE A 104 22.93 -7.86 18.67
CA ILE A 104 21.54 -7.96 18.21
C ILE A 104 21.52 -8.52 16.78
N SER A 105 20.77 -9.60 16.61
CA SER A 105 20.46 -10.17 15.30
C SER A 105 18.97 -10.04 15.03
N GLY A 106 18.62 -9.70 13.80
CA GLY A 106 17.24 -9.74 13.34
C GLY A 106 16.88 -11.17 12.95
N VAL A 107 15.87 -11.76 13.59
CA VAL A 107 15.27 -13.02 13.16
C VAL A 107 13.95 -12.72 12.46
N ARG A 108 13.78 -13.25 11.25
CA ARG A 108 12.56 -13.05 10.47
C ARG A 108 11.54 -14.13 10.78
N LEU A 109 10.32 -13.72 11.08
CA LEU A 109 9.16 -14.60 11.14
C LEU A 109 8.59 -14.83 9.73
N THR A 110 8.02 -16.00 9.47
CA THR A 110 7.41 -16.31 8.17
C THR A 110 6.21 -15.39 7.93
N SER A 111 6.31 -14.49 6.95
CA SER A 111 5.19 -13.65 6.51
C SER A 111 4.15 -14.49 5.75
N PRO A 112 2.86 -14.14 5.84
CA PRO A 112 1.79 -14.82 5.11
C PRO A 112 1.97 -14.70 3.59
N LEU A 113 1.68 -15.78 2.88
CA LEU A 113 1.84 -15.86 1.42
C LEU A 113 0.88 -14.94 0.65
N ILE A 114 -0.25 -14.59 1.26
CA ILE A 114 -1.32 -13.79 0.67
C ILE A 114 -1.72 -12.75 1.71
N LYS A 115 -1.54 -11.47 1.36
CA LYS A 115 -2.10 -10.33 2.10
C LYS A 115 -2.99 -9.55 1.15
N PRO A 116 -4.25 -9.25 1.51
CA PRO A 116 -5.11 -8.45 0.66
C PRO A 116 -4.54 -7.03 0.55
N VAL A 117 -4.11 -6.67 -0.65
CA VAL A 117 -3.56 -5.34 -0.95
C VAL A 117 -4.72 -4.41 -1.27
N TYR A 118 -5.26 -3.73 -0.24
CA TYR A 118 -6.18 -2.62 -0.44
C TYR A 118 -5.35 -1.33 -0.46
N LYS A 119 -4.90 -0.89 -1.65
CA LYS A 119 -4.07 0.31 -1.79
C LYS A 119 -4.57 1.25 -2.89
N LEU A 120 -4.01 2.46 -2.90
CA LEU A 120 -4.30 3.53 -3.87
C LEU A 120 -4.21 3.05 -5.33
N ASP A 121 -3.23 2.21 -5.67
CA ASP A 121 -3.09 1.66 -7.02
C ASP A 121 -4.30 0.82 -7.44
N TYR A 122 -4.92 0.11 -6.49
CA TYR A 122 -6.14 -0.64 -6.75
C TYR A 122 -7.32 0.29 -7.07
N ILE A 123 -7.40 1.46 -6.42
CA ILE A 123 -8.45 2.45 -6.72
C ILE A 123 -8.29 2.96 -8.16
N TRP A 124 -7.06 3.30 -8.57
CA TRP A 124 -6.78 3.73 -9.94
C TRP A 124 -7.09 2.63 -10.97
N PHE A 125 -6.76 1.38 -10.65
CA PHE A 125 -7.09 0.22 -11.47
C PHE A 125 -8.60 0.03 -11.62
N ILE A 126 -9.37 0.13 -10.54
CA ILE A 126 -10.83 0.04 -10.57
C ILE A 126 -11.43 1.18 -11.39
N ILE A 127 -10.96 2.42 -11.21
CA ILE A 127 -11.41 3.57 -12.01
C ILE A 127 -11.12 3.33 -13.50
N TYR A 128 -9.92 2.85 -13.83
CA TYR A 128 -9.54 2.53 -15.21
C TYR A 128 -10.44 1.47 -15.82
N ILE A 129 -10.72 0.38 -15.09
CA ILE A 129 -11.66 -0.66 -15.52
C ILE A 129 -13.04 -0.05 -15.78
N ILE A 130 -13.59 0.72 -14.84
CA ILE A 130 -14.91 1.36 -14.99
C ILE A 130 -14.95 2.24 -16.24
N LEU A 131 -13.90 3.04 -16.47
CA LEU A 131 -13.81 3.93 -17.62
C LEU A 131 -13.76 3.15 -18.94
N CYS A 132 -12.97 2.07 -19.02
CA CYS A 132 -12.88 1.21 -20.19
C CYS A 132 -14.20 0.48 -20.50
N PHE A 133 -14.92 0.01 -19.47
CA PHE A 133 -16.17 -0.71 -19.65
C PHE A 133 -17.39 0.21 -19.88
N SER A 134 -17.32 1.48 -19.48
CA SER A 134 -18.39 2.46 -19.65
C SER A 134 -18.97 2.55 -21.09
N PRO A 135 -18.16 2.77 -22.15
CA PRO A 135 -18.70 2.85 -23.52
C PRO A 135 -19.30 1.53 -23.99
N TYR A 136 -18.70 0.40 -23.62
CA TYR A 136 -19.23 -0.93 -23.96
C TYR A 136 -20.61 -1.15 -23.33
N MET A 137 -20.75 -0.85 -22.03
CA MET A 137 -22.01 -0.95 -21.31
C MET A 137 -23.07 0.01 -21.86
N TYR A 138 -22.67 1.21 -22.31
CA TYR A 138 -23.57 2.14 -22.98
C TYR A 138 -24.16 1.57 -24.28
N PHE A 139 -23.33 1.02 -25.17
CA PHE A 139 -23.84 0.43 -26.41
C PHE A 139 -24.71 -0.80 -26.15
N LEU A 140 -24.33 -1.63 -25.18
CA LEU A 140 -25.10 -2.80 -24.78
C LEU A 140 -26.49 -2.40 -24.26
N THR A 141 -26.57 -1.41 -23.37
CA THR A 141 -27.83 -0.92 -22.81
C THR A 141 -28.74 -0.32 -23.90
N VAL A 142 -28.22 0.47 -24.84
CA VAL A 142 -29.00 1.02 -25.95
C VAL A 142 -29.57 -0.09 -26.86
N LYS A 143 -28.75 -1.10 -27.19
CA LYS A 143 -29.19 -2.25 -28.00
C LYS A 143 -30.28 -3.05 -27.28
N VAL A 144 -30.08 -3.37 -26.01
CA VAL A 144 -31.06 -4.08 -25.18
C VAL A 144 -32.36 -3.27 -25.09
N MET A 145 -32.28 -1.96 -24.90
CA MET A 145 -33.46 -1.09 -24.86
C MET A 145 -34.22 -1.05 -26.18
N ARG A 146 -33.52 -1.05 -27.32
CA ARG A 146 -34.13 -1.10 -28.66
C ARG A 146 -34.85 -2.44 -28.88
N GLU A 147 -34.20 -3.55 -28.58
CA GLU A 147 -34.80 -4.89 -28.72
C GLU A 147 -35.97 -5.07 -27.76
N LYS A 148 -35.85 -4.60 -26.50
CA LYS A 148 -36.95 -4.57 -25.53
C LYS A 148 -38.18 -3.84 -26.07
N LYS A 149 -37.99 -2.66 -26.68
CA LYS A 149 -39.09 -1.87 -27.25
C LYS A 149 -39.78 -2.61 -28.40
N LYS A 150 -39.02 -3.25 -29.28
CA LYS A 150 -39.58 -4.08 -30.37
C LYS A 150 -40.35 -5.28 -29.84
N LEU A 151 -39.77 -6.02 -28.87
CA LEU A 151 -40.40 -7.20 -28.28
C LEU A 151 -41.72 -6.85 -27.58
N LYS A 152 -41.75 -5.70 -26.89
CA LYS A 152 -42.97 -5.20 -26.25
C LYS A 152 -44.07 -4.88 -27.26
N VAL A 153 -43.74 -4.28 -28.40
CA VAL A 153 -44.72 -4.00 -29.47
C VAL A 153 -45.24 -5.31 -30.09
N LEU A 154 -44.35 -6.27 -30.34
CA LEU A 154 -44.73 -7.60 -30.87
C LEU A 154 -45.65 -8.36 -29.92
N MET A 155 -45.32 -8.41 -28.62
CA MET A 155 -46.16 -9.08 -27.60
C MET A 155 -47.55 -8.44 -27.50
N ARG A 156 -47.64 -7.10 -27.60
CA ARG A 156 -48.93 -6.40 -27.58
C ARG A 156 -49.77 -6.70 -28.83
N ALA A 157 -49.12 -6.84 -29.99
CA ALA A 157 -49.79 -7.23 -31.24
C ALA A 157 -50.33 -8.68 -31.19
N MET A 158 -49.68 -9.57 -30.43
CA MET A 158 -50.17 -10.93 -30.16
C MET A 158 -51.25 -11.01 -29.07
N GLY A 159 -51.66 -9.89 -28.45
CA GLY A 159 -52.71 -9.86 -27.43
C GLY A 159 -52.24 -10.17 -26.00
N LEU A 160 -50.93 -10.15 -25.73
CA LEU A 160 -50.40 -10.46 -24.41
C LEU A 160 -50.51 -9.27 -23.43
N GLN A 161 -50.79 -9.56 -22.16
CA GLN A 161 -50.97 -8.55 -21.10
C GLN A 161 -49.63 -7.94 -20.65
N ASP A 162 -49.61 -6.63 -20.34
CA ASP A 162 -48.40 -5.91 -19.89
C ASP A 162 -47.76 -6.53 -18.62
N ILE A 163 -48.54 -7.22 -17.78
CA ILE A 163 -48.07 -7.86 -16.54
C ILE A 163 -47.07 -8.99 -16.84
N ALA A 164 -47.32 -9.79 -17.87
CA ALA A 164 -46.43 -10.88 -18.26
C ALA A 164 -45.04 -10.38 -18.71
N PHE A 165 -45.00 -9.19 -19.33
CA PHE A 165 -43.76 -8.52 -19.72
C PHE A 165 -42.95 -8.01 -18.52
N TRP A 166 -43.62 -7.46 -17.50
CA TRP A 166 -42.94 -7.03 -16.27
C TRP A 166 -42.38 -8.20 -15.46
N LEU A 167 -43.10 -9.32 -15.41
CA LEU A 167 -42.64 -10.55 -14.75
C LEU A 167 -41.41 -11.16 -15.44
N SER A 168 -41.40 -11.24 -16.78
CA SER A 168 -40.25 -11.77 -17.51
C SER A 168 -39.00 -10.90 -17.34
N TRP A 169 -39.18 -9.58 -17.31
CA TRP A 169 -38.11 -8.62 -17.02
C TRP A 169 -37.56 -8.81 -15.60
N SER A 170 -38.43 -8.89 -14.59
CA SER A 170 -38.01 -9.12 -13.19
C SER A 170 -37.21 -10.41 -13.03
N LEU A 171 -37.65 -11.50 -13.69
CA LEU A 171 -36.96 -12.78 -13.66
C LEU A 171 -35.56 -12.69 -14.29
N LEU A 172 -35.45 -12.05 -15.46
CA LEU A 172 -34.16 -11.82 -16.13
C LEU A 172 -33.18 -11.04 -15.25
N TYR A 173 -33.63 -9.97 -14.58
CA TYR A 173 -32.77 -9.22 -13.67
C TYR A 173 -32.33 -10.05 -12.47
N SER A 174 -33.25 -10.81 -11.88
CA SER A 174 -32.94 -11.68 -10.74
C SER A 174 -31.87 -12.72 -11.11
N VAL A 175 -32.00 -13.36 -12.28
CA VAL A 175 -31.02 -14.35 -12.77
C VAL A 175 -29.67 -13.69 -13.05
N TYR A 176 -29.67 -12.53 -13.72
CA TYR A 176 -28.43 -11.80 -14.01
C TYR A 176 -27.67 -11.43 -12.73
N VAL A 177 -28.36 -10.84 -11.76
CA VAL A 177 -27.76 -10.47 -10.46
C VAL A 177 -27.22 -11.72 -9.75
N ALA A 178 -27.99 -12.81 -9.70
CA ALA A 178 -27.54 -14.07 -9.09
C ALA A 178 -26.26 -14.62 -9.75
N VAL A 179 -26.17 -14.63 -11.08
CA VAL A 179 -24.96 -15.08 -11.80
C VAL A 179 -23.78 -14.17 -11.48
N THR A 180 -23.95 -12.85 -11.53
CA THR A 180 -22.86 -11.91 -11.23
C THR A 180 -22.40 -12.03 -9.78
N ALA A 181 -23.31 -12.23 -8.82
CA ALA A 181 -22.99 -12.43 -7.42
C ALA A 181 -22.19 -13.72 -7.22
N SER A 182 -22.61 -14.83 -7.83
CA SER A 182 -21.89 -16.11 -7.77
C SER A 182 -20.47 -16.01 -8.35
N LEU A 183 -20.32 -15.35 -9.50
CA LEU A 183 -19.00 -15.11 -10.10
C LEU A 183 -18.12 -14.27 -9.18
N LEU A 184 -18.68 -13.20 -8.60
CA LEU A 184 -17.95 -12.33 -7.68
C LEU A 184 -17.49 -13.11 -6.45
N THR A 185 -18.36 -13.94 -5.85
CA THR A 185 -17.99 -14.79 -4.71
C THR A 185 -16.87 -15.77 -5.03
N LEU A 186 -16.82 -16.30 -6.25
CA LEU A 186 -15.82 -17.27 -6.68
C LEU A 186 -14.45 -16.63 -6.96
N ILE A 187 -14.44 -15.34 -7.32
CA ILE A 187 -13.21 -14.54 -7.48
C ILE A 187 -12.66 -14.08 -6.13
N THR A 188 -13.53 -13.81 -5.16
CA THR A 188 -13.14 -13.32 -3.83
C THR A 188 -12.75 -14.42 -2.83
N ILE A 189 -13.06 -15.68 -3.13
CA ILE A 189 -12.59 -16.87 -2.39
C ILE A 189 -11.20 -17.24 -2.87
#